data_AF-A0A3P1CR35-F1
#
_entry.id   AF-A0A3P1CR35-F1
#
_cell.length_a   1.000
_cell.length_b   1.000
_cell.length_c   1.000
_cell.angle_alpha   90.00
_cell.angle_beta   90.00
_cell.angle_gamma   90.00
#
_symmetry.space_group_name_H-M   'P 1'
#
loop_
_entity.id
_entity.type
_entity.pdbx_description
1 polymer ?
#
loop_
_entity_poly.entity_id
_entity_poly.type
_entity_poly.pdbx_seq_one_letter_code
_entity_poly.pdbx_strand_id
1 'polypeptide(L)'
;MSSHHIVRDKQEPALLIANGESCDPELLGQLLEWNPFVVVLDNAIWRVLDLEIKVDALLGDFDYQPDFELIRERQYPIEIIHTPDQNKTDLDKGIEFLIERGFPAVNIVWATGRRADHTITNMTNIIRYKDRIKLVMVDDHSKITPLTGSFEKWYAKGTPISLIPVGTVGGIVTEGLTYNLADETLTLGYRTGSSNEAAQDGFVKIQYRTGDLLLMECWD
;
A
#
# COMPACT_ATOMS: atom_id res chain seq x y z
N MET A 1 7.17 -18.69 30.75
CA MET A 1 8.30 -19.25 29.98
C MET A 1 8.27 -18.58 28.62
N SER A 2 9.30 -17.78 28.33
CA SER A 2 9.34 -16.92 27.14
C SER A 2 9.43 -17.77 25.87
N SER A 3 8.37 -17.73 25.06
CA SER A 3 8.31 -18.32 23.73
C SER A 3 9.27 -17.56 22.83
N HIS A 4 10.47 -18.12 22.65
CA HIS A 4 11.39 -17.69 21.62
C HIS A 4 10.73 -17.95 20.26
N HIS A 5 10.08 -16.92 19.71
CA HIS A 5 9.72 -16.92 18.30
C HIS A 5 11.03 -16.74 17.54
N ILE A 6 11.49 -17.83 16.92
CA ILE A 6 12.54 -17.74 15.90
C ILE A 6 11.86 -17.10 14.70
N VAL A 7 11.84 -15.77 14.66
CA VAL A 7 11.41 -15.01 13.49
C VAL A 7 12.44 -15.31 12.40
N ARG A 8 12.01 -16.00 11.35
CA ARG A 8 12.83 -16.14 10.15
C ARG A 8 12.75 -14.82 9.40
N ASP A 9 13.90 -14.20 9.14
CA ASP A 9 13.98 -12.95 8.39
C ASP A 9 13.08 -12.97 7.14
N LYS A 10 12.27 -11.92 6.96
CA LYS A 10 11.43 -11.63 5.77
C LYS A 10 10.20 -12.52 5.55
N GLN A 11 9.65 -13.16 6.59
CA GLN A 11 8.29 -13.71 6.49
C GLN A 11 7.20 -12.63 6.66
N GLU A 12 7.54 -11.54 7.34
CA GLU A 12 6.64 -10.43 7.64
C GLU A 12 6.70 -9.35 6.56
N PRO A 13 5.59 -8.62 6.33
CA PRO A 13 5.60 -7.45 5.45
C PRO A 13 6.52 -6.35 5.97
N ALA A 14 7.11 -5.57 5.06
CA ALA A 14 7.72 -4.30 5.41
C ALA A 14 6.67 -3.19 5.52
N LEU A 15 6.97 -2.13 6.27
CA LEU A 15 6.19 -0.89 6.27
C LEU A 15 6.92 0.16 5.44
N LEU A 16 6.22 0.74 4.46
CA LEU A 16 6.70 1.86 3.66
C LEU A 16 5.90 3.12 3.99
N ILE A 17 6.56 4.11 4.58
CA ILE A 17 5.97 5.39 4.96
C ILE A 17 6.32 6.42 3.89
N ALA A 18 5.32 6.84 3.12
CA ALA A 18 5.45 7.90 2.12
C ALA A 18 5.29 9.30 2.74
N ASN A 19 5.19 10.35 1.93
CA ASN A 19 5.21 11.75 2.40
C ASN A 19 3.86 12.50 2.24
N GLY A 20 2.76 11.76 2.18
CA GLY A 20 1.38 12.25 2.17
C GLY A 20 0.85 12.62 3.55
N GLU A 21 -0.46 12.56 3.72
CA GLU A 21 -1.14 12.86 4.99
C GLU A 21 -0.82 11.81 6.04
N SER A 22 -0.65 12.23 7.30
CA SER A 22 -0.47 11.27 8.39
C SER A 22 -1.77 10.55 8.69
N CYS A 23 -1.73 9.23 8.82
CA CYS A 23 -2.83 8.43 9.34
C CYS A 23 -2.91 8.49 10.87
N ASP A 24 -4.00 7.98 11.41
CA ASP A 24 -4.29 7.81 12.81
C ASP A 24 -3.14 7.08 13.55
N PRO A 25 -2.72 7.57 14.74
CA PRO A 25 -1.63 6.96 15.48
C PRO A 25 -1.87 5.52 15.93
N GLU A 26 -3.12 5.12 16.19
CA GLU A 26 -3.46 3.74 16.56
C GLU A 26 -3.27 2.81 15.35
N LEU A 27 -3.75 3.22 14.18
CA LEU A 27 -3.52 2.50 12.93
C LEU A 27 -2.01 2.35 12.65
N LEU A 28 -1.25 3.43 12.77
CA LEU A 28 0.20 3.40 12.58
C LEU A 28 0.90 2.49 13.59
N GLY A 29 0.50 2.56 14.87
CA GLY A 29 1.03 1.71 15.93
C GLY A 29 0.79 0.23 15.66
N GLN A 30 -0.43 -0.14 15.28
CA GLN A 30 -0.76 -1.52 14.89
C GLN A 30 0.10 -1.97 13.71
N LEU A 31 0.30 -1.15 12.68
CA LEU A 31 1.16 -1.52 11.56
C LEU A 31 2.62 -1.72 12.00
N LEU A 32 3.16 -0.87 12.87
CA LEU A 32 4.52 -1.01 13.37
C LEU A 32 4.75 -2.30 14.19
N GLU A 33 3.73 -2.80 14.88
CA GLU A 33 3.82 -4.07 15.62
C GLU A 33 4.03 -5.29 14.72
N TRP A 34 3.49 -5.26 13.49
CA TRP A 34 3.50 -6.41 12.56
C TRP A 34 4.44 -6.24 11.36
N ASN A 35 5.11 -5.09 11.25
CA ASN A 35 6.00 -4.75 10.14
C ASN A 35 7.35 -4.27 10.71
N PRO A 36 8.26 -5.21 11.06
CA PRO A 36 9.48 -4.86 11.81
C PRO A 36 10.51 -4.08 10.98
N PHE A 37 10.39 -4.09 9.64
CA PHE A 37 11.29 -3.36 8.75
C PHE A 37 10.58 -2.14 8.18
N VAL A 38 11.02 -0.95 8.61
CA VAL A 38 10.39 0.33 8.30
C VAL A 38 11.25 1.13 7.33
N VAL A 39 10.67 1.45 6.18
CA VAL A 39 11.25 2.29 5.14
C VAL A 39 10.51 3.62 5.10
N VAL A 40 11.24 4.73 5.13
CA VAL A 40 10.67 6.08 5.07
C VAL A 40 11.15 6.81 3.82
N LEU A 41 10.25 7.54 3.17
CA LEU A 41 10.52 8.27 1.94
C LEU A 41 10.72 9.76 2.18
N ASP A 42 11.83 10.28 1.67
CA ASP A 42 12.18 11.69 1.56
C ASP A 42 11.90 12.46 2.87
N ASN A 43 11.14 13.55 2.82
CA ASN A 43 10.92 14.44 3.95
C ASN A 43 9.97 13.85 5.02
N ALA A 44 9.41 12.66 4.83
CA ALA A 44 8.64 12.00 5.87
C ALA A 44 9.50 11.68 7.10
N ILE A 45 10.82 11.55 6.95
CA ILE A 45 11.75 11.24 8.05
C ILE A 45 11.57 12.18 9.25
N TRP A 46 11.39 13.48 9.03
CA TRP A 46 11.27 14.45 10.12
C TRP A 46 10.00 14.22 10.95
N ARG A 47 8.88 13.94 10.30
CA ARG A 47 7.62 13.63 11.00
C ARG A 47 7.72 12.30 11.76
N VAL A 48 8.36 11.30 11.16
CA VAL A 48 8.57 9.98 11.79
C VAL A 48 9.50 10.08 13.00
N LEU A 49 10.54 10.94 12.94
CA LEU A 49 11.43 11.23 14.06
C LEU A 49 10.71 11.90 15.23
N ASP A 50 9.76 12.81 14.95
CA ASP A 50 8.98 13.48 15.99
C ASP A 50 7.99 12.53 16.67
N LEU A 51 7.60 11.46 15.99
CA LEU A 51 6.79 10.35 16.53
C LEU A 51 7.62 9.27 17.24
N GLU A 52 8.95 9.45 17.34
CA GLU A 52 9.87 8.51 17.97
C GLU A 52 9.85 7.10 17.36
N ILE A 53 9.48 6.99 16.08
CA ILE A 53 9.44 5.72 15.36
C ILE A 53 10.86 5.35 14.91
N LYS A 54 11.23 4.07 15.10
CA LYS A 54 12.49 3.51 14.60
C LYS A 54 12.38 3.23 13.10
N VAL A 55 13.37 3.72 12.34
CA VAL A 55 13.45 3.57 10.88
C VAL A 55 14.68 2.76 10.52
N ASP A 56 14.53 1.82 9.59
CA ASP A 56 15.62 0.98 9.10
C ASP A 56 16.26 1.55 7.84
N ALA A 57 15.45 2.12 6.94
CA ALA A 57 15.94 2.74 5.71
C ALA A 57 15.24 4.06 5.40
N LEU A 58 16.02 5.05 4.98
CA LEU A 58 15.58 6.32 4.41
C LEU A 58 15.95 6.36 2.93
N LEU A 59 14.96 6.52 2.06
CA LEU A 59 15.14 6.62 0.61
C LEU A 59 14.67 7.98 0.10
N GLY A 60 15.35 8.53 -0.90
CA GLY A 60 14.88 9.72 -1.59
C GLY A 60 15.89 10.28 -2.57
N ASP A 61 15.44 11.28 -3.33
CA ASP A 61 16.31 12.08 -4.20
C ASP A 61 17.16 13.08 -3.41
N PHE A 62 16.72 13.44 -2.20
CA PHE A 62 17.44 14.34 -1.29
C PHE A 62 17.84 15.68 -1.92
N ASP A 63 16.99 16.23 -2.80
CA ASP A 63 17.23 17.49 -3.52
C ASP A 63 17.54 18.68 -2.59
N TYR A 64 17.00 18.65 -1.35
CA TYR A 64 17.23 19.67 -0.33
C TYR A 64 18.29 19.30 0.72
N GLN A 65 19.02 18.19 0.52
CA GLN A 65 20.04 17.62 1.43
C GLN A 65 19.64 17.69 2.92
N PRO A 66 18.92 16.67 3.44
CA PRO A 66 18.59 16.65 4.87
C PRO A 66 19.86 16.51 5.73
N ASP A 67 19.77 16.90 7.00
CA ASP A 67 20.86 16.71 7.97
C ASP A 67 21.02 15.22 8.31
N PHE A 68 21.82 14.53 7.48
CA PHE A 68 22.06 13.10 7.60
C PHE A 68 22.81 12.75 8.89
N GLU A 69 23.60 13.65 9.46
CA GLU A 69 24.31 13.38 10.71
C GLU A 69 23.33 13.33 11.89
N LEU A 70 22.41 14.30 11.97
CA LEU A 70 21.33 14.28 12.95
C LEU A 70 20.44 13.04 12.79
N ILE A 71 20.09 12.68 11.54
CA ILE A 71 19.28 11.48 11.27
C ILE A 71 20.02 10.23 11.76
N ARG A 72 21.31 10.08 11.45
CA ARG A 72 22.12 8.93 11.89
C ARG A 72 22.26 8.89 13.41
N GLU A 73 22.47 10.03 14.06
CA GLU A 73 22.57 10.11 15.52
C GLU A 73 21.30 9.59 16.19
N ARG A 74 20.13 10.00 15.70
CA ARG A 74 18.83 9.62 16.29
C ARG A 74 18.36 8.21 15.91
N GLN A 75 18.82 7.67 14.79
CA GLN A 75 18.26 6.44 14.21
C GLN A 75 19.29 5.34 13.99
N TYR A 76 20.47 5.40 14.59
CA TYR A 76 21.49 4.36 14.39
C TYR A 76 21.00 2.95 14.83
N PRO A 77 21.22 1.88 14.05
CA PRO A 77 21.67 1.90 12.65
C PRO A 77 20.50 2.26 11.71
N ILE A 78 20.74 3.16 10.77
CA ILE A 78 19.82 3.50 9.67
C ILE A 78 20.60 3.47 8.36
N GLU A 79 19.98 2.90 7.33
CA GLU A 79 20.50 2.95 5.97
C GLU A 79 19.93 4.16 5.24
N ILE A 80 20.79 4.96 4.62
CA ILE A 80 20.39 6.14 3.87
C ILE A 80 20.76 5.93 2.41
N ILE A 81 19.75 5.88 1.55
CA ILE A 81 19.89 5.44 0.17
C ILE A 81 19.45 6.56 -0.74
N HIS A 82 20.42 7.11 -1.48
CA HIS A 82 20.16 8.12 -2.50
C HIS A 82 19.71 7.45 -3.80
N THR A 83 18.51 7.77 -4.25
CA THR A 83 17.84 7.07 -5.39
C THR A 83 17.43 8.04 -6.50
N PRO A 84 18.35 8.83 -7.10
CA PRO A 84 18.01 9.86 -8.08
C PRO A 84 17.48 9.21 -9.38
N ASP A 85 16.17 9.27 -9.60
CA ASP A 85 15.51 8.88 -10.85
C ASP A 85 14.26 9.73 -11.08
N GLN A 86 14.29 10.52 -12.16
CA GLN A 86 13.21 11.44 -12.51
C GLN A 86 12.03 10.76 -13.22
N ASN A 87 12.18 9.49 -13.61
CA ASN A 87 11.12 8.73 -14.27
C ASN A 87 10.26 7.91 -13.30
N LYS A 88 10.63 7.89 -12.00
CA LYS A 88 9.97 7.11 -10.96
C LYS A 88 9.67 7.98 -9.76
N THR A 89 8.52 7.74 -9.12
CA THR A 89 8.21 8.40 -7.85
C THR A 89 9.05 7.79 -6.72
N ASP A 90 9.13 8.48 -5.58
CA ASP A 90 9.76 7.91 -4.38
C ASP A 90 9.06 6.63 -3.92
N LEU A 91 7.73 6.54 -4.11
CA LEU A 91 6.97 5.33 -3.79
C LEU A 91 7.41 4.15 -4.66
N ASP A 92 7.58 4.38 -5.96
CA ASP A 92 8.06 3.36 -6.90
C ASP A 92 9.45 2.84 -6.50
N LYS A 93 10.36 3.77 -6.17
CA LYS A 93 11.72 3.45 -5.72
C LYS A 93 11.71 2.65 -4.42
N GLY A 94 10.84 3.02 -3.46
CA GLY A 94 10.65 2.29 -2.20
C GLY A 94 10.14 0.86 -2.39
N ILE A 95 9.16 0.66 -3.29
CA ILE A 95 8.64 -0.67 -3.61
C ILE A 95 9.72 -1.51 -4.31
N GLU A 96 10.45 -0.95 -5.27
CA GLU A 96 11.53 -1.65 -5.97
C GLU A 96 12.65 -2.08 -5.03
N PHE A 97 13.06 -1.19 -4.13
CA PHE A 97 14.02 -1.50 -3.07
C PHE A 97 13.59 -2.71 -2.21
N LEU A 98 12.33 -2.75 -1.79
CA LEU A 98 11.79 -3.85 -0.98
C LEU A 98 11.71 -5.16 -1.78
N ILE A 99 11.38 -5.10 -3.08
CA ILE A 99 11.43 -6.26 -3.98
C ILE A 99 12.87 -6.79 -4.09
N GLU A 100 13.85 -5.92 -4.31
CA GLU A 100 15.26 -6.30 -4.42
C GLU A 100 15.81 -6.89 -3.11
N ARG A 101 15.28 -6.43 -1.98
CA ARG A 101 15.53 -7.00 -0.65
C ARG A 101 14.84 -8.35 -0.44
N GLY A 102 13.93 -8.77 -1.31
CA GLY A 102 13.22 -10.04 -1.23
C GLY A 102 12.07 -10.04 -0.21
N PHE A 103 11.47 -8.89 0.09
CA PHE A 103 10.25 -8.85 0.89
C PHE A 103 9.06 -9.43 0.09
N PRO A 104 8.24 -10.29 0.69
CA PRO A 104 7.09 -10.89 0.01
C PRO A 104 5.89 -9.95 -0.05
N ALA A 105 5.84 -8.95 0.84
CA ALA A 105 4.72 -8.05 1.02
C ALA A 105 5.17 -6.71 1.60
N VAL A 106 4.38 -5.67 1.35
CA VAL A 106 4.57 -4.34 1.95
C VAL A 106 3.21 -3.69 2.26
N ASN A 107 3.11 -3.12 3.45
CA ASN A 107 2.05 -2.17 3.80
C ASN A 107 2.57 -0.75 3.57
N ILE A 108 1.75 0.09 2.96
CA ILE A 108 2.11 1.45 2.58
C ILE A 108 1.18 2.42 3.30
N VAL A 109 1.75 3.39 4.02
CA VAL A 109 0.99 4.47 4.66
C VAL A 109 1.48 5.82 4.18
N TRP A 110 0.64 6.84 4.39
CA TRP A 110 0.91 8.23 3.98
C TRP A 110 1.18 8.35 2.47
N ALA A 111 0.60 7.48 1.66
CA ALA A 111 0.72 7.53 0.20
C ALA A 111 -0.43 8.30 -0.46
N THR A 112 -1.43 8.69 0.32
CA THR A 112 -2.60 9.49 -0.07
C THR A 112 -2.62 10.82 0.70
N GLY A 113 -3.56 11.69 0.34
CA GLY A 113 -3.74 12.99 0.97
C GLY A 113 -2.72 14.03 0.55
N ARG A 114 -2.91 15.26 1.04
CA ARG A 114 -2.15 16.47 0.65
C ARG A 114 -2.24 16.78 -0.85
N ARG A 115 -1.32 16.24 -1.66
CA ARG A 115 -1.23 16.50 -3.10
C ARG A 115 -2.07 15.48 -3.88
N ALA A 116 -3.10 15.96 -4.57
CA ALA A 116 -4.03 15.12 -5.31
C ALA A 116 -3.37 14.37 -6.48
N ASP A 117 -2.42 15.02 -7.18
CA ASP A 117 -1.63 14.41 -8.25
C ASP A 117 -0.75 13.27 -7.72
N HIS A 118 -0.11 13.45 -6.56
CA HIS A 118 0.63 12.36 -5.91
C HIS A 118 -0.31 11.23 -5.49
N THR A 119 -1.47 11.55 -4.93
CA THR A 119 -2.46 10.55 -4.47
C THR A 119 -2.89 9.65 -5.63
N ILE A 120 -3.32 10.21 -6.77
CA ILE A 120 -3.75 9.40 -7.92
C ILE A 120 -2.60 8.60 -8.54
N THR A 121 -1.40 9.19 -8.62
CA THR A 121 -0.21 8.49 -9.14
C THR A 121 0.16 7.33 -8.23
N ASN A 122 0.22 7.54 -6.91
CA ASN A 122 0.54 6.49 -5.95
C ASN A 122 -0.48 5.35 -6.00
N MET A 123 -1.78 5.65 -5.98
CA MET A 123 -2.82 4.61 -6.02
C MET A 123 -2.80 3.79 -7.31
N THR A 124 -2.55 4.41 -8.47
CA THR A 124 -2.60 3.70 -9.75
C THR A 124 -1.29 2.98 -10.08
N ASN A 125 -0.14 3.55 -9.72
CA ASN A 125 1.17 2.99 -10.10
C ASN A 125 1.53 1.68 -9.39
N ILE A 126 0.98 1.41 -8.19
CA ILE A 126 1.25 0.16 -7.46
C ILE A 126 0.87 -1.09 -8.27
N ILE A 127 -0.02 -0.96 -9.26
CA ILE A 127 -0.43 -2.06 -10.12
C ILE A 127 0.74 -2.69 -10.88
N ARG A 128 1.78 -1.91 -11.21
CA ARG A 128 2.97 -2.37 -11.93
C ARG A 128 3.76 -3.44 -11.18
N TYR A 129 3.53 -3.54 -9.87
CA TYR A 129 4.26 -4.42 -8.97
C TYR A 129 3.42 -5.59 -8.44
N LYS A 130 2.14 -5.69 -8.85
CA LYS A 130 1.17 -6.67 -8.33
C LYS A 130 1.63 -8.13 -8.42
N ASP A 131 2.38 -8.47 -9.48
CA ASP A 131 2.88 -9.83 -9.72
C ASP A 131 4.26 -10.08 -9.08
N ARG A 132 4.85 -9.07 -8.44
CA ARG A 132 6.21 -9.12 -7.87
C ARG A 132 6.21 -9.06 -6.34
N ILE A 133 5.25 -8.36 -5.74
CA ILE A 133 5.13 -8.18 -4.28
C ILE A 133 3.66 -7.93 -3.91
N LYS A 134 3.22 -8.46 -2.76
CA LYS A 134 1.88 -8.16 -2.24
C LYS A 134 1.85 -6.75 -1.67
N LEU A 135 0.91 -5.94 -2.11
CA LEU A 135 0.83 -4.52 -1.76
C LEU A 135 -0.50 -4.22 -1.09
N VAL A 136 -0.45 -3.49 0.00
CA VAL A 136 -1.64 -2.88 0.60
C VAL A 136 -1.29 -1.44 0.95
N MET A 137 -2.00 -0.48 0.38
CA MET A 137 -1.97 0.90 0.82
C MET A 137 -3.10 1.14 1.82
N VAL A 138 -2.82 1.78 2.94
CA VAL A 138 -3.78 2.01 4.02
C VAL A 138 -3.68 3.46 4.49
N ASP A 139 -4.85 4.08 4.65
CA ASP A 139 -5.03 5.33 5.39
C ASP A 139 -6.26 5.21 6.31
N ASP A 140 -6.69 6.33 6.89
CA ASP A 140 -7.76 6.37 7.89
C ASP A 140 -9.14 5.99 7.33
N HIS A 141 -9.29 6.03 6.01
CA HIS A 141 -10.58 5.88 5.34
C HIS A 141 -10.55 4.79 4.26
N SER A 142 -9.38 4.22 3.96
CA SER A 142 -9.24 3.33 2.83
C SER A 142 -8.15 2.29 3.00
N LYS A 143 -8.43 1.13 2.39
CA LYS A 143 -7.48 0.08 2.11
C LYS A 143 -7.52 -0.27 0.63
N ILE A 144 -6.38 -0.13 -0.04
CA ILE A 144 -6.26 -0.25 -1.49
C ILE A 144 -5.30 -1.40 -1.81
N THR A 145 -5.76 -2.35 -2.61
CA THR A 145 -5.00 -3.56 -2.99
C THR A 145 -5.06 -3.76 -4.52
N PRO A 146 -3.91 -3.86 -5.22
CA PRO A 146 -3.90 -4.29 -6.61
C PRO A 146 -4.19 -5.79 -6.71
N LEU A 147 -5.19 -6.17 -7.53
CA LEU A 147 -5.57 -7.57 -7.69
C LEU A 147 -4.77 -8.28 -8.78
N THR A 148 -4.46 -9.56 -8.58
CA THR A 148 -3.75 -10.43 -9.55
C THR A 148 -4.69 -11.48 -10.13
N GLY A 149 -5.44 -11.16 -11.18
CA GLY A 149 -6.32 -12.07 -11.94
C GLY A 149 -7.56 -12.57 -11.17
N SER A 150 -7.35 -13.32 -10.08
CA SER A 150 -8.39 -13.85 -9.19
C SER A 150 -8.14 -13.46 -7.74
N PHE A 151 -9.22 -13.20 -7.01
CA PHE A 151 -9.19 -12.85 -5.60
C PHE A 151 -10.34 -13.52 -4.86
N GLU A 152 -10.06 -14.00 -3.65
CA GLU A 152 -11.04 -14.58 -2.74
C GLU A 152 -10.68 -14.24 -1.30
N LYS A 153 -11.61 -13.62 -0.57
CA LYS A 153 -11.45 -13.27 0.85
C LYS A 153 -12.81 -13.32 1.54
N TRP A 154 -12.82 -13.72 2.80
CA TRP A 154 -14.01 -13.65 3.64
C TRP A 154 -14.26 -12.22 4.11
N TYR A 155 -15.50 -11.76 4.00
CA TYR A 155 -15.95 -10.44 4.41
C TYR A 155 -17.20 -10.56 5.29
N ALA A 156 -17.29 -9.67 6.27
CA ALA A 156 -18.53 -9.46 7.00
C ALA A 156 -19.53 -8.74 6.08
N LYS A 157 -20.81 -9.03 6.24
CA LYS A 157 -21.91 -8.36 5.54
C LYS A 157 -21.79 -6.83 5.66
N GLY A 158 -21.99 -6.13 4.54
CA GLY A 158 -21.95 -4.68 4.48
C GLY A 158 -20.54 -4.09 4.45
N THR A 159 -19.48 -4.92 4.42
CA THR A 159 -18.12 -4.39 4.21
C THR A 159 -18.07 -3.67 2.85
N PRO A 160 -17.70 -2.38 2.80
CA PRO A 160 -17.66 -1.62 1.56
C PRO A 160 -16.56 -2.15 0.65
N ILE A 161 -16.91 -2.40 -0.61
CA ILE A 161 -16.02 -2.95 -1.63
C ILE A 161 -16.22 -2.17 -2.93
N SER A 162 -15.14 -1.60 -3.45
CA SER A 162 -15.11 -0.91 -4.73
C SER A 162 -14.09 -1.55 -5.66
N LEU A 163 -14.47 -1.73 -6.92
CA LEU A 163 -13.61 -2.23 -7.99
C LEU A 163 -13.28 -1.08 -8.94
N ILE A 164 -12.04 -0.60 -8.88
CA ILE A 164 -11.59 0.58 -9.63
C ILE A 164 -10.60 0.15 -10.73
N PRO A 165 -10.96 0.29 -12.01
CA PRO A 165 -10.04 -0.03 -13.10
C PRO A 165 -8.93 1.02 -13.23
N VAL A 166 -7.71 0.59 -13.51
CA VAL A 166 -6.64 1.45 -14.03
C VAL A 166 -6.68 1.33 -15.55
N GLY A 167 -7.37 2.26 -16.21
CA GLY A 167 -7.69 2.17 -17.63
C GLY A 167 -8.97 1.38 -17.89
N THR A 168 -8.89 0.26 -18.61
CA THR A 168 -10.03 -0.60 -18.94
C THR A 168 -9.77 -2.04 -18.47
N VAL A 169 -10.74 -2.61 -17.76
CA VAL A 169 -10.70 -3.99 -17.25
C VAL A 169 -11.87 -4.75 -17.85
N GLY A 170 -11.57 -5.88 -18.49
CA GLY A 170 -12.56 -6.68 -19.21
C GLY A 170 -12.84 -8.03 -18.55
N GLY A 171 -14.08 -8.48 -18.69
CA GLY A 171 -14.53 -9.81 -18.29
C GLY A 171 -14.57 -10.01 -16.79
N ILE A 172 -15.04 -9.01 -16.06
CA ILE A 172 -15.15 -9.05 -14.60
C ILE A 172 -16.35 -9.89 -14.20
N VAL A 173 -16.10 -10.86 -13.33
CA VAL A 173 -17.11 -11.71 -12.70
C VAL A 173 -16.91 -11.64 -11.19
N THR A 174 -18.00 -11.41 -10.45
CA THR A 174 -17.94 -11.40 -8.98
C THR A 174 -19.02 -12.29 -8.37
N GLU A 175 -18.71 -12.82 -7.19
CA GLU A 175 -19.66 -13.51 -6.32
C GLU A 175 -19.55 -12.95 -4.90
N GLY A 176 -20.67 -12.96 -4.16
CA GLY A 176 -20.70 -12.51 -2.76
C GLY A 176 -20.89 -11.00 -2.55
N LEU A 177 -20.97 -10.21 -3.62
CA LEU A 177 -21.31 -8.78 -3.54
C LEU A 177 -22.82 -8.53 -3.66
N THR A 178 -23.30 -7.40 -3.14
CA THR A 178 -24.70 -6.96 -3.29
C THR A 178 -25.03 -6.73 -4.76
N TYR A 179 -24.13 -6.10 -5.51
CA TYR A 179 -24.23 -5.91 -6.95
C TYR A 179 -23.17 -6.74 -7.67
N ASN A 180 -23.45 -8.02 -7.91
CA ASN A 180 -22.49 -8.88 -8.62
C ASN A 180 -22.37 -8.49 -10.10
N LEU A 181 -21.14 -8.57 -10.61
CA LEU A 181 -20.83 -8.35 -12.03
C LEU A 181 -20.82 -9.68 -12.76
N ALA A 182 -21.42 -9.71 -13.96
CA ALA A 182 -21.52 -10.92 -14.79
C ALA A 182 -20.91 -10.70 -16.18
N ASP A 183 -19.61 -10.95 -16.29
CA ASP A 183 -18.79 -10.79 -17.51
C ASP A 183 -18.73 -9.35 -18.04
N GLU A 184 -18.50 -8.41 -17.15
CA GLU A 184 -18.64 -7.00 -17.45
C GLU A 184 -17.30 -6.30 -17.72
N THR A 185 -17.37 -5.10 -18.29
CA THR A 185 -16.20 -4.23 -18.50
C THR A 185 -16.33 -2.99 -17.63
N LEU A 186 -15.26 -2.60 -16.95
CA LEU A 186 -15.14 -1.33 -16.23
C LEU A 186 -14.08 -0.45 -16.93
N THR A 187 -14.36 0.85 -17.04
CA THR A 187 -13.46 1.82 -17.66
C THR A 187 -13.38 3.07 -16.80
N LEU A 188 -12.17 3.44 -16.39
CA LEU A 188 -11.91 4.60 -15.55
C LEU A 188 -12.51 5.86 -16.16
N GLY A 189 -13.29 6.61 -15.38
CA GLY A 189 -13.96 7.84 -15.80
C GLY A 189 -15.31 7.64 -16.54
N TYR A 190 -15.68 6.40 -16.89
CA TYR A 190 -16.92 6.12 -17.61
C TYR A 190 -17.82 5.11 -16.90
N ARG A 191 -17.24 4.05 -16.34
CA ARG A 191 -17.95 2.98 -15.65
C ARG A 191 -17.09 2.40 -14.55
N THR A 192 -17.45 2.71 -13.30
CA THR A 192 -16.77 2.23 -12.09
C THR A 192 -17.58 1.13 -11.42
N GLY A 193 -16.90 0.28 -10.65
CA GLY A 193 -17.53 -0.68 -9.72
C GLY A 193 -17.53 -0.15 -8.29
N SER A 194 -17.72 1.15 -8.10
CA SER A 194 -17.65 1.83 -6.80
C SER A 194 -18.94 1.67 -5.99
N SER A 195 -18.83 1.80 -4.67
CA SER A 195 -19.98 1.78 -3.73
C SER A 195 -20.78 0.47 -3.75
N ASN A 196 -20.08 -0.66 -3.84
CA ASN A 196 -20.64 -1.98 -3.61
C ASN A 196 -20.30 -2.45 -2.19
N GLU A 197 -20.80 -3.60 -1.79
CA GLU A 197 -20.57 -4.17 -0.47
C GLU A 197 -20.71 -5.69 -0.48
N ALA A 198 -20.15 -6.36 0.53
CA ALA A 198 -20.38 -7.78 0.75
C ALA A 198 -21.86 -8.03 1.10
N ALA A 199 -22.55 -8.88 0.32
CA ALA A 199 -24.00 -9.10 0.47
C ALA A 199 -24.37 -9.79 1.78
N GLN A 200 -23.52 -10.70 2.25
CA GLN A 200 -23.68 -11.50 3.46
C GLN A 200 -22.29 -11.80 4.04
N ASP A 201 -22.26 -12.30 5.28
CA ASP A 201 -21.08 -12.91 5.86
C ASP A 201 -20.63 -14.09 4.98
N GLY A 202 -19.43 -14.01 4.40
CA GLY A 202 -18.98 -15.03 3.45
C GLY A 202 -17.82 -14.63 2.57
N PHE A 203 -17.47 -15.52 1.64
CA PHE A 203 -16.43 -15.26 0.66
C PHE A 203 -16.95 -14.34 -0.46
N VAL A 204 -16.20 -13.28 -0.71
CA VAL A 204 -16.28 -12.49 -1.93
C VAL A 204 -15.23 -13.02 -2.89
N LYS A 205 -15.66 -13.34 -4.13
CA LYS A 205 -14.79 -13.78 -5.20
C LYS A 205 -14.81 -12.77 -6.33
N ILE A 206 -13.65 -12.44 -6.86
CA ILE A 206 -13.48 -11.51 -7.98
C ILE A 206 -12.54 -12.16 -9.00
N GLN A 207 -12.95 -12.19 -10.25
CA GLN A 207 -12.13 -12.63 -11.38
C GLN A 207 -12.25 -11.64 -12.52
N TYR A 208 -11.18 -11.47 -13.29
CA TYR A 208 -11.19 -10.66 -14.51
C TYR A 208 -10.21 -11.23 -15.54
N ARG A 209 -10.43 -10.92 -16.83
CA ARG A 209 -9.63 -11.49 -17.93
C ARG A 209 -8.49 -10.60 -18.39
N THR A 210 -8.72 -9.28 -18.45
CA THR A 210 -7.76 -8.33 -19.01
C THR A 210 -7.72 -7.03 -18.21
N GLY A 211 -6.58 -6.35 -18.29
CA GLY A 211 -6.38 -5.04 -17.66
C GLY A 211 -5.92 -5.14 -16.22
N ASP A 212 -6.16 -4.05 -15.50
CA ASP A 212 -5.58 -3.73 -14.21
C ASP A 212 -6.64 -3.22 -13.24
N LEU A 213 -6.81 -3.92 -12.12
CA LEU A 213 -7.92 -3.68 -11.19
C LEU A 213 -7.43 -3.47 -9.76
N LEU A 214 -7.90 -2.39 -9.15
CA LEU A 214 -7.75 -2.12 -7.73
C LEU A 214 -9.02 -2.56 -6.99
N LEU A 215 -8.82 -3.26 -5.88
CA LEU A 215 -9.83 -3.47 -4.85
C LEU A 215 -9.64 -2.37 -3.80
N MET A 216 -10.71 -1.64 -3.50
CA MET A 216 -10.72 -0.60 -2.47
C MET A 216 -11.80 -0.91 -1.44
N GLU A 217 -11.39 -1.06 -0.19
CA GLU A 217 -12.29 -1.06 0.98
C GLU A 217 -12.26 0.37 1.54
N CYS A 218 -13.35 1.14 1.41
CA CYS A 218 -13.40 2.55 1.80
C CYS A 218 -14.55 2.84 2.77
N TRP A 219 -14.29 3.58 3.85
CA TRP A 219 -15.25 3.87 4.91
C TRP A 219 -15.20 5.35 5.32
N ASP A 220 -16.33 5.85 5.82
CA ASP A 220 -16.53 7.22 6.29
C ASP A 220 -16.20 7.38 7.79
#